data_AF-E1Z2P1-F1
#
_entry.id   AF-E1Z2P1-F1
#
_cell.length_a   1.000
_cell.length_b   1.000
_cell.length_c   1.000
_cell.angle_alpha   90.00
_cell.angle_beta   90.00
_cell.angle_gamma   90.00
#
_symmetry.space_group_name_H-M   'P 1'
#
loop_
_entity.id
_entity.type
_entity.pdbx_description
1 polymer ?
#
loop_
_entity_poly.entity_id
_entity_poly.type
_entity_poly.pdbx_seq_one_letter_code
_entity_poly.pdbx_strand_id
1 'polypeptide(L)'
;MTARRCHLPPPAVRPSQVAASLFLPAGRGYDWSTAGYRVTFNIRDPPFNAAGDNSTDDTEAFKVLLRRAEAVVDAANASPGGGVILLPAGTYILKEPLVVNRSGVVFRGEGRGATTIRIPLSLSDIFNGTWYIDGNGKPQHSIRPDNRLAFVAGVVPAGAYRIPVTSTKLFTVGSWVRLYLNDNSTDWVDKGGGGDRRRRHRRLMAGGGDTATTAAIVDPATSRHLGKLVTRPVDPALLSSPVFVAAMEAALKFREEDAGLSPVEALAASGIAPPPPGKVSTATAAPGTITAWVYGDNIADSGVVNNTLRRDDISLIARVEAIGSGYIDLDRELPFPIQEGWEGLFLRYLPTVEDGGMEQLTIAFDHEMLPVPPHFTDKGYNAIMMYYAANMWLKKVTIVNADNGCFNDHTDKSTFKDVTATVTSRRWVDSLFNQAVNGHHPILLAHSQSNLVDGWVDIHDVSVQSGAMLNVVTRGRGQDVNLDHHRQAPFANLFTDYDMGFGTRPFGSAGASPRGAHSGGAGGTFA
;
A
#
# COMPACT_ATOMS: atom_id res chain seq x y z
N MET A 1 -45.81 27.46 -56.34
CA MET A 1 -45.00 27.91 -55.20
C MET A 1 -44.01 26.81 -54.85
N THR A 2 -42.78 26.93 -55.32
CA THR A 2 -41.70 25.95 -55.19
C THR A 2 -40.84 26.30 -53.98
N ALA A 3 -40.75 25.39 -53.01
CA ALA A 3 -39.94 25.54 -51.81
C ALA A 3 -38.45 25.48 -52.15
N ARG A 4 -37.70 26.56 -51.88
CA ARG A 4 -36.24 26.59 -51.92
C ARG A 4 -35.70 25.76 -50.74
N ARG A 5 -35.05 24.63 -51.02
CA ARG A 5 -34.23 23.92 -50.03
C ARG A 5 -32.95 24.73 -49.81
N CYS A 6 -32.73 25.22 -48.59
CA CYS A 6 -31.41 25.68 -48.15
C CYS A 6 -30.45 24.48 -48.14
N HIS A 7 -29.47 24.46 -49.05
CA HIS A 7 -28.28 23.62 -48.92
C HIS A 7 -27.26 24.40 -48.09
N LEU A 8 -26.94 23.88 -46.90
CA LEU A 8 -25.73 24.29 -46.19
C LEU A 8 -24.52 23.79 -46.97
N PRO A 9 -23.43 24.57 -47.07
CA PRO A 9 -22.19 24.11 -47.69
C PRO A 9 -21.64 22.90 -46.91
N PRO A 10 -21.01 21.92 -47.59
CA PRO A 10 -20.40 20.79 -46.90
C PRO A 10 -19.32 21.30 -45.95
N PRO A 11 -19.20 20.72 -44.74
CA PRO A 11 -18.15 21.10 -43.80
C PRO A 11 -16.78 20.87 -44.44
N ALA A 12 -15.83 21.77 -44.14
CA ALA A 12 -14.46 21.65 -44.60
C ALA A 12 -13.87 20.30 -44.16
N VAL A 13 -13.24 19.58 -45.10
CA VAL A 13 -12.55 18.33 -44.83
C VAL A 13 -11.39 18.63 -43.87
N ARG A 14 -11.43 18.03 -42.68
CA ARG A 14 -10.34 18.17 -41.70
C ARG A 14 -9.13 17.34 -42.14
N PRO A 15 -7.90 17.86 -42.02
CA PRO A 15 -6.69 17.12 -42.37
C PRO A 15 -6.35 16.07 -41.30
N SER A 16 -6.94 14.88 -41.39
CA SER A 16 -6.48 13.69 -40.64
C SER A 16 -6.88 12.32 -41.22
N GLN A 17 -7.51 12.25 -42.39
CA GLN A 17 -8.01 10.97 -42.94
C GLN A 17 -6.97 10.07 -43.62
N VAL A 18 -5.69 10.47 -43.65
CA VAL A 18 -4.67 9.77 -44.47
C VAL A 18 -4.37 8.36 -43.95
N ALA A 19 -4.38 8.12 -42.63
CA ALA A 19 -4.06 6.79 -42.09
C ALA A 19 -5.21 5.77 -42.18
N ALA A 20 -6.46 6.21 -42.00
CA ALA A 20 -7.63 5.32 -42.04
C ALA A 20 -7.97 4.85 -43.47
N SER A 21 -7.60 5.65 -44.49
CA SER A 21 -7.90 5.38 -45.90
C SER A 21 -7.07 4.26 -46.54
N LEU A 22 -5.98 3.82 -45.88
CA LEU A 22 -5.08 2.78 -46.41
C LEU A 22 -5.61 1.34 -46.20
N PHE A 23 -6.54 1.13 -45.26
CA PHE A 23 -6.95 -0.22 -44.86
C PHE A 23 -8.46 -0.45 -44.73
N LEU A 24 -9.30 0.59 -44.83
CA LEU A 24 -10.76 0.46 -44.72
C LEU A 24 -11.51 1.29 -45.79
N PRO A 25 -12.68 0.81 -46.26
CA PRO A 25 -13.55 1.61 -47.14
C PRO A 25 -13.93 2.96 -46.51
N ALA A 26 -14.06 4.00 -47.34
CA ALA A 26 -14.47 5.33 -46.91
C ALA A 26 -15.74 5.28 -46.04
N GLY A 27 -15.69 5.92 -44.85
CA GLY A 27 -16.80 5.97 -43.90
C GLY A 27 -16.88 4.82 -42.89
N ARG A 28 -15.91 3.88 -42.87
CA ARG A 28 -15.86 2.76 -41.89
C ARG A 28 -14.70 2.80 -40.89
N GLY A 29 -13.91 3.86 -40.89
CA GLY A 29 -12.90 4.10 -39.84
C GLY A 29 -13.53 4.83 -38.65
N TYR A 30 -13.44 4.25 -37.45
CA TYR A 30 -13.67 5.01 -36.22
C TYR A 30 -12.40 5.80 -35.91
N ASP A 31 -12.57 7.08 -35.59
CA ASP A 31 -11.46 7.93 -35.15
C ASP A 31 -11.12 7.60 -33.70
N TRP A 32 -10.12 6.73 -33.53
CA TRP A 32 -9.55 6.39 -32.22
C TRP A 32 -8.43 7.34 -31.80
N SER A 33 -8.20 8.47 -32.51
CA SER A 33 -7.15 9.44 -32.11
C SER A 33 -7.39 10.04 -30.73
N THR A 34 -8.63 9.95 -30.22
CA THR A 34 -9.02 10.36 -28.88
C THR A 34 -9.17 9.18 -27.90
N ALA A 35 -8.80 7.95 -28.29
CA ALA A 35 -8.82 6.81 -27.38
C ALA A 35 -7.63 6.90 -26.40
N GLY A 36 -7.90 6.74 -25.10
CA GLY A 36 -6.93 7.01 -24.02
C GLY A 36 -7.00 8.46 -23.52
N TYR A 37 -6.08 8.85 -22.63
CA TYR A 37 -5.98 10.24 -22.18
C TYR A 37 -5.09 11.07 -23.11
N ARG A 38 -5.54 12.30 -23.41
CA ARG A 38 -4.82 13.24 -24.28
C ARG A 38 -3.63 13.83 -23.53
N VAL A 39 -2.45 13.87 -24.16
CA VAL A 39 -1.30 14.64 -23.65
C VAL A 39 -1.71 16.12 -23.55
N THR A 40 -1.60 16.68 -22.35
CA THR A 40 -1.99 18.06 -22.06
C THR A 40 -0.79 18.99 -22.14
N PHE A 41 0.36 18.54 -21.65
CA PHE A 41 1.58 19.35 -21.57
C PHE A 41 2.79 18.52 -22.03
N ASN A 42 3.63 19.10 -22.87
CA ASN A 42 4.97 18.57 -23.15
C ASN A 42 5.98 19.42 -22.38
N ILE A 43 6.79 18.80 -21.53
CA ILE A 43 7.72 19.52 -20.65
C ILE A 43 8.84 20.25 -21.41
N ARG A 44 9.08 19.92 -22.69
CA ARG A 44 10.02 20.66 -23.54
C ARG A 44 9.45 21.94 -24.14
N ASP A 45 8.13 22.05 -24.23
CA ASP A 45 7.50 23.20 -24.87
C ASP A 45 7.62 24.45 -23.98
N PRO A 46 7.72 25.66 -24.56
CA PRO A 46 7.59 26.89 -23.79
C PRO A 46 6.27 26.92 -23.01
N PRO A 47 6.28 27.39 -21.75
CA PRO A 47 7.39 28.03 -21.06
C PRO A 47 8.18 27.10 -20.13
N PHE A 48 7.97 25.79 -20.21
CA PHE A 48 8.62 24.81 -19.32
C PHE A 48 10.08 24.62 -19.72
N ASN A 49 10.35 24.48 -21.02
CA ASN A 49 11.69 24.47 -21.62
C ASN A 49 12.67 23.47 -20.96
N ALA A 50 12.20 22.30 -20.51
CA ALA A 50 13.11 21.26 -20.06
C ALA A 50 14.02 20.80 -21.20
N ALA A 51 15.30 20.60 -20.92
CA ALA A 51 16.27 20.13 -21.91
C ALA A 51 16.18 18.60 -22.07
N GLY A 52 16.21 17.86 -20.96
CA GLY A 52 16.31 16.39 -21.00
C GLY A 52 17.60 15.91 -21.65
N ASP A 53 18.71 16.63 -21.45
CA ASP A 53 20.01 16.43 -22.10
C ASP A 53 21.07 15.76 -21.22
N ASN A 54 20.67 15.26 -20.03
CA ASN A 54 21.55 14.67 -19.02
C ASN A 54 22.60 15.63 -18.42
N SER A 55 22.44 16.94 -18.56
CA SER A 55 23.38 17.94 -18.05
C SER A 55 22.70 19.16 -17.40
N THR A 56 21.60 19.61 -18.00
CA THR A 56 20.78 20.73 -17.53
C THR A 56 19.92 20.27 -16.36
N ASP A 57 19.82 21.11 -15.34
CA ASP A 57 18.89 20.92 -14.22
C ASP A 57 17.47 21.28 -14.66
N ASP A 58 16.61 20.29 -14.81
CA ASP A 58 15.24 20.45 -15.31
C ASP A 58 14.22 20.68 -14.17
N THR A 59 14.66 20.78 -12.91
CA THR A 59 13.78 20.88 -11.73
C THR A 59 12.76 22.01 -11.83
N GLU A 60 13.17 23.21 -12.27
CA GLU A 60 12.24 24.33 -12.41
C GLU A 60 11.24 24.15 -13.56
N ALA A 61 11.59 23.43 -14.62
CA ALA A 61 10.64 23.12 -15.70
C ALA A 61 9.47 22.28 -15.17
N PHE A 62 9.76 21.27 -14.35
CA PHE A 62 8.72 20.47 -13.66
C PHE A 62 7.89 21.32 -12.71
N LYS A 63 8.52 22.16 -11.88
CA LYS A 63 7.80 23.02 -10.93
C LYS A 63 6.91 24.05 -11.63
N VAL A 64 7.40 24.72 -12.68
CA VAL A 64 6.58 25.64 -13.51
C VAL A 64 5.43 24.89 -14.13
N LEU A 65 5.67 23.67 -14.61
CA LEU A 65 4.64 22.84 -15.21
C LEU A 65 3.56 22.44 -14.20
N LEU A 66 3.94 22.01 -13.00
CA LEU A 66 2.99 21.71 -11.94
C LEU A 66 2.21 22.96 -11.51
N ARG A 67 2.87 24.10 -11.31
CA ARG A 67 2.21 25.39 -11.04
C ARG A 67 1.27 25.83 -12.17
N ARG A 68 1.58 25.54 -13.43
CA ARG A 68 0.69 25.87 -14.56
C ARG A 68 -0.46 24.89 -14.69
N ALA A 69 -0.22 23.60 -14.48
CA ALA A 69 -1.30 22.63 -14.30
C ALA A 69 -2.21 23.05 -13.14
N GLU A 70 -1.67 23.74 -12.13
CA GLU A 70 -2.44 24.37 -11.06
C GLU A 70 -3.21 25.63 -11.51
N ALA A 71 -2.58 26.54 -12.26
CA ALA A 71 -3.08 27.87 -12.62
C ALA A 71 -3.96 27.96 -13.88
N VAL A 72 -4.00 26.95 -14.75
CA VAL A 72 -4.84 26.93 -15.97
C VAL A 72 -6.37 26.95 -15.68
N VAL A 73 -6.76 27.03 -14.40
CA VAL A 73 -8.14 27.24 -13.96
C VAL A 73 -8.72 28.58 -14.42
N ASP A 74 -7.92 29.63 -14.64
CA ASP A 74 -8.47 30.97 -14.96
C ASP A 74 -8.63 31.29 -16.46
N ALA A 75 -8.04 30.52 -17.37
CA ALA A 75 -8.14 30.77 -18.82
C ALA A 75 -8.92 29.69 -19.60
N ALA A 76 -9.42 28.66 -18.91
CA ALA A 76 -10.19 27.59 -19.54
C ALA A 76 -11.15 26.95 -18.54
N ASN A 77 -12.38 27.45 -18.48
CA ASN A 77 -13.53 26.72 -17.92
C ASN A 77 -13.88 25.44 -18.74
N ALA A 78 -12.90 24.66 -19.20
CA ALA A 78 -13.10 23.48 -20.05
C ALA A 78 -12.17 22.28 -19.77
N SER A 79 -11.33 22.29 -18.72
CA SER A 79 -10.70 21.05 -18.23
C SER A 79 -10.67 21.03 -16.70
N PRO A 80 -11.74 20.54 -16.05
CA PRO A 80 -11.83 20.43 -14.59
C PRO A 80 -11.00 19.28 -13.98
N GLY A 81 -10.03 18.72 -14.71
CA GLY A 81 -9.14 17.66 -14.24
C GLY A 81 -7.68 18.04 -14.44
N GLY A 82 -6.75 17.34 -13.79
CA GLY A 82 -5.32 17.51 -14.02
C GLY A 82 -4.88 17.29 -15.47
N GLY A 83 -3.58 17.04 -15.68
CA GLY A 83 -3.01 16.95 -17.02
C GLY A 83 -2.09 15.77 -17.19
N VAL A 84 -2.01 15.30 -18.43
CA VAL A 84 -1.00 14.32 -18.83
C VAL A 84 0.23 15.09 -19.28
N ILE A 85 1.31 14.88 -18.56
CA ILE A 85 2.61 15.51 -18.69
C ILE A 85 3.48 14.55 -19.49
N LEU A 86 3.74 14.88 -20.74
CA LEU A 86 4.68 14.14 -21.57
C LEU A 86 6.11 14.57 -21.24
N LEU A 87 6.93 13.58 -20.95
CA LEU A 87 8.38 13.64 -20.88
C LEU A 87 8.92 12.92 -22.12
N PRO A 88 9.27 13.65 -23.20
CA PRO A 88 9.90 13.04 -24.37
C PRO A 88 11.15 12.23 -24.02
N ALA A 89 11.66 11.45 -24.98
CA ALA A 89 12.92 10.74 -24.81
C ALA A 89 14.07 11.71 -24.44
N GLY A 90 14.84 11.33 -23.43
CA GLY A 90 15.86 12.16 -22.80
C GLY A 90 16.11 11.80 -21.35
N THR A 91 17.12 12.44 -20.77
CA THR A 91 17.44 12.32 -19.34
C THR A 91 17.28 13.66 -18.66
N TYR A 92 16.29 13.77 -17.79
CA TYR A 92 15.91 14.97 -17.08
C TYR A 92 16.52 14.95 -15.68
N ILE A 93 17.33 15.95 -15.33
CA ILE A 93 17.93 16.02 -14.00
C ILE A 93 16.94 16.69 -13.04
N LEU A 94 16.65 16.02 -11.93
CA LEU A 94 15.80 16.52 -10.86
C LEU A 94 16.60 16.58 -9.55
N LYS A 95 16.84 17.78 -9.03
CA LYS A 95 17.64 18.01 -7.81
C LYS A 95 16.80 18.31 -6.56
N GLU A 96 15.48 18.42 -6.70
CA GLU A 96 14.56 18.64 -5.58
C GLU A 96 13.30 17.77 -5.73
N PRO A 97 12.63 17.39 -4.63
CA PRO A 97 11.38 16.64 -4.71
C PRO A 97 10.28 17.39 -5.47
N LEU A 98 9.50 16.64 -6.23
CA LEU A 98 8.28 17.15 -6.87
C LEU A 98 7.06 16.80 -6.01
N VAL A 99 6.33 17.82 -5.57
CA VAL A 99 5.08 17.64 -4.83
C VAL A 99 3.90 17.77 -5.78
N VAL A 100 3.07 16.72 -5.86
CA VAL A 100 1.81 16.72 -6.59
C VAL A 100 0.67 16.77 -5.57
N ASN A 101 -0.09 17.86 -5.57
CA ASN A 101 -1.19 18.12 -4.64
C ASN A 101 -2.56 18.18 -5.34
N ARG A 102 -2.61 17.77 -6.61
CA ARG A 102 -3.78 17.91 -7.49
C ARG A 102 -4.13 16.58 -8.16
N SER A 103 -5.41 16.26 -8.16
CA SER A 103 -5.98 15.09 -8.82
C SER A 103 -5.85 15.15 -10.35
N GLY A 104 -5.78 13.98 -10.98
CA GLY A 104 -5.75 13.86 -12.45
C GLY A 104 -4.40 14.17 -13.09
N VAL A 105 -3.31 14.25 -12.33
CA VAL A 105 -1.96 14.49 -12.87
C VAL A 105 -1.31 13.16 -13.25
N VAL A 106 -0.90 13.03 -14.51
CA VAL A 106 -0.24 11.83 -15.05
C VAL A 106 1.11 12.21 -15.65
N PHE A 107 2.18 11.53 -15.26
CA PHE A 107 3.46 11.63 -15.95
C PHE A 107 3.61 10.49 -16.97
N ARG A 108 3.89 10.81 -18.22
CA ARG A 108 4.10 9.84 -19.30
C ARG A 108 5.47 10.04 -19.92
N GLY A 109 6.32 9.03 -19.87
CA GLY A 109 7.50 8.94 -20.73
C GLY A 109 7.21 8.26 -22.06
N GLU A 110 8.23 8.17 -22.91
CA GLU A 110 8.19 7.49 -24.22
C GLU A 110 8.74 6.05 -24.17
N GLY A 111 9.08 5.55 -22.97
CA GLY A 111 9.50 4.18 -22.75
C GLY A 111 10.54 4.03 -21.65
N ARG A 112 10.61 2.83 -21.07
CA ARG A 112 11.69 2.41 -20.18
C ARG A 112 13.04 2.56 -20.89
N GLY A 113 13.99 3.27 -20.30
CA GLY A 113 15.29 3.58 -20.90
C GLY A 113 15.30 4.67 -21.98
N ALA A 114 14.15 5.03 -22.56
CA ALA A 114 14.03 6.14 -23.49
C ALA A 114 13.84 7.48 -22.75
N THR A 115 13.02 7.47 -21.70
CA THR A 115 12.81 8.62 -20.80
C THR A 115 13.33 8.27 -19.41
N THR A 116 14.27 9.07 -18.91
CA THR A 116 14.85 8.92 -17.56
C THR A 116 14.72 10.21 -16.77
N ILE A 117 14.18 10.13 -15.55
CA ILE A 117 14.34 11.15 -14.51
C ILE A 117 15.54 10.71 -13.68
N ARG A 118 16.62 11.48 -13.72
CA ARG A 118 17.85 11.21 -12.98
C ARG A 118 17.92 12.13 -11.76
N ILE A 119 18.06 11.56 -10.58
CA ILE A 119 18.09 12.26 -9.31
C ILE A 119 19.49 12.11 -8.70
N PRO A 120 20.33 13.17 -8.76
CA PRO A 120 21.72 13.08 -8.33
C PRO A 120 21.92 13.34 -6.83
N LEU A 121 20.90 13.84 -6.13
CA LEU A 121 20.97 14.22 -4.71
C LEU A 121 20.03 13.35 -3.88
N SER A 122 20.47 13.00 -2.67
CA SER A 122 19.60 12.36 -1.69
C SER A 122 18.73 13.38 -0.97
N LEU A 123 17.68 12.93 -0.27
CA LEU A 123 16.90 13.82 0.60
C LEU A 123 17.76 14.46 1.70
N SER A 124 18.74 13.74 2.25
CA SER A 124 19.71 14.28 3.24
C SER A 124 20.65 15.34 2.67
N ASP A 125 20.88 15.36 1.36
CA ASP A 125 21.65 16.45 0.72
C ASP A 125 20.82 17.74 0.61
N ILE A 126 19.48 17.61 0.60
CA ILE A 126 18.54 18.72 0.34
C ILE A 126 17.94 19.27 1.64
N PHE A 127 17.64 18.42 2.62
CA PHE A 127 17.18 18.89 3.93
C PHE A 127 17.85 18.19 5.13
N ASN A 128 17.70 18.81 6.30
CA ASN A 128 18.28 18.33 7.56
C ASN A 128 17.45 17.20 8.19
N GLY A 129 18.05 16.03 8.43
CA GLY A 129 17.45 14.94 9.21
C GLY A 129 17.64 13.55 8.59
N THR A 130 17.17 12.53 9.30
CA THR A 130 16.99 11.17 8.78
C THR A 130 15.63 11.06 8.12
N TRP A 131 15.58 10.71 6.83
CA TRP A 131 14.35 10.67 6.04
C TRP A 131 13.60 9.37 6.26
N TYR A 132 12.97 9.27 7.43
CA TYR A 132 11.84 8.38 7.65
C TYR A 132 10.56 9.04 7.13
N ILE A 133 9.57 8.21 6.87
CA ILE A 133 8.32 8.48 6.15
C ILE A 133 7.54 9.66 6.76
N ASP A 134 7.63 10.83 6.14
CA ASP A 134 6.76 11.98 6.45
C ASP A 134 6.19 12.56 5.15
N GLY A 135 4.95 12.17 4.83
CA GLY A 135 4.14 12.77 3.78
C GLY A 135 3.28 13.91 4.32
N ASN A 136 3.16 15.02 3.58
CA ASN A 136 2.39 16.21 4.00
C ASN A 136 0.88 16.13 3.70
N GLY A 137 0.34 14.95 3.39
CA GLY A 137 -1.10 14.84 3.11
C GLY A 137 -1.96 15.04 4.36
N LYS A 138 -3.20 15.47 4.17
CA LYS A 138 -4.12 15.78 5.28
C LYS A 138 -4.82 14.50 5.75
N PRO A 139 -4.57 14.04 6.98
CA PRO A 139 -5.17 12.80 7.43
C PRO A 139 -6.65 12.98 7.80
N GLN A 140 -7.47 12.01 7.40
CA GLN A 140 -8.88 11.89 7.79
C GLN A 140 -8.98 11.03 9.04
N HIS A 141 -9.07 11.66 10.22
CA HIS A 141 -9.14 10.94 11.49
C HIS A 141 -10.54 10.95 12.10
N SER A 142 -10.92 9.85 12.74
CA SER A 142 -12.18 9.72 13.49
C SER A 142 -12.34 10.72 14.64
N ILE A 143 -11.21 11.21 15.18
CA ILE A 143 -11.19 12.22 16.25
C ILE A 143 -11.67 13.60 15.78
N ARG A 144 -11.65 13.87 14.47
CA ARG A 144 -12.08 15.16 13.91
C ARG A 144 -13.56 15.11 13.52
N PRO A 145 -14.42 15.98 14.08
CA PRO A 145 -15.87 15.90 13.85
C PRO A 145 -16.31 16.48 12.50
N ASP A 146 -15.44 17.22 11.81
CA ASP A 146 -15.72 17.95 10.57
C ASP A 146 -16.13 17.05 9.40
N ASN A 147 -15.56 15.84 9.32
CA ASN A 147 -15.82 14.90 8.21
C ASN A 147 -16.74 13.74 8.60
N ARG A 148 -17.30 13.74 9.82
CA ARG A 148 -18.13 12.65 10.33
C ARG A 148 -19.50 12.61 9.66
N LEU A 149 -19.92 11.43 9.23
CA LEU A 149 -21.24 11.18 8.66
C LEU A 149 -22.19 10.60 9.70
N ALA A 150 -21.85 9.43 10.26
CA ALA A 150 -22.64 8.76 11.29
C ALA A 150 -21.82 7.68 12.00
N PHE A 151 -22.31 7.25 13.16
CA PHE A 151 -21.87 6.01 13.79
C PHE A 151 -22.69 4.83 13.25
N VAL A 152 -22.08 3.65 13.24
CA VAL A 152 -22.80 2.40 13.05
C VAL A 152 -23.69 2.15 14.28
N ALA A 153 -24.94 1.79 14.04
CA ALA A 153 -25.94 1.57 15.08
C ALA A 153 -26.05 0.08 15.42
N GLY A 154 -25.21 -0.38 16.35
CA GLY A 154 -25.23 -1.74 16.88
C GLY A 154 -24.21 -2.68 16.24
N VAL A 155 -24.39 -3.97 16.49
CA VAL A 155 -23.51 -5.02 15.96
C VAL A 155 -23.85 -5.34 14.50
N VAL A 156 -22.83 -5.65 13.71
CA VAL A 156 -22.96 -5.97 12.28
C VAL A 156 -22.09 -7.19 11.97
N PRO A 157 -22.61 -8.26 11.35
CA PRO A 157 -21.78 -9.40 10.98
C PRO A 157 -20.86 -9.06 9.80
N ALA A 158 -19.72 -9.76 9.70
CA ALA A 158 -18.94 -9.78 8.46
C ALA A 158 -19.82 -10.32 7.31
N GLY A 159 -19.57 -9.86 6.08
CA GLY A 159 -20.42 -10.17 4.92
C GLY A 159 -21.64 -9.24 4.78
N ALA A 160 -21.95 -8.42 5.79
CA ALA A 160 -23.04 -7.46 5.67
C ALA A 160 -22.66 -6.31 4.71
N TYR A 161 -23.58 -5.92 3.84
CA TYR A 161 -23.46 -4.71 3.01
C TYR A 161 -24.51 -3.65 3.38
N ARG A 162 -25.60 -4.05 4.08
CA ARG A 162 -26.57 -3.14 4.70
C ARG A 162 -26.14 -2.80 6.12
N ILE A 163 -25.80 -1.54 6.37
CA ILE A 163 -25.23 -1.08 7.63
C ILE A 163 -26.22 -0.18 8.36
N PRO A 164 -26.69 -0.56 9.57
CA PRO A 164 -27.50 0.32 10.40
C PRO A 164 -26.65 1.52 10.85
N VAL A 165 -27.20 2.73 10.78
CA VAL A 165 -26.49 3.96 11.13
C VAL A 165 -27.33 4.86 12.04
N THR A 166 -26.69 5.62 12.90
CA THR A 166 -27.37 6.53 13.83
C THR A 166 -28.08 7.69 13.14
N SER A 167 -27.68 8.03 11.91
CA SER A 167 -28.30 9.05 11.06
C SER A 167 -27.97 8.80 9.61
N THR A 168 -28.92 8.98 8.71
CA THR A 168 -28.70 8.92 7.25
C THR A 168 -28.54 10.29 6.60
N LYS A 169 -28.74 11.38 7.35
CA LYS A 169 -28.89 12.76 6.83
C LYS A 169 -27.71 13.29 6.03
N LEU A 170 -26.50 12.82 6.31
CA LEU A 170 -25.27 13.34 5.71
C LEU A 170 -24.73 12.44 4.59
N PHE A 171 -25.36 11.29 4.33
CA PHE A 171 -24.98 10.41 3.24
C PHE A 171 -25.58 10.85 1.92
N THR A 172 -24.93 10.47 0.82
CA THR A 172 -25.43 10.70 -0.54
C THR A 172 -25.22 9.43 -1.35
N VAL A 173 -26.25 8.96 -2.05
CA VAL A 173 -26.13 7.79 -2.94
C VAL A 173 -25.09 8.09 -4.02
N GLY A 174 -24.21 7.12 -4.29
CA GLY A 174 -23.08 7.23 -5.21
C GLY A 174 -21.80 7.81 -4.61
N SER A 175 -21.87 8.41 -3.41
CA SER A 175 -20.67 8.95 -2.74
C SER A 175 -19.80 7.85 -2.13
N TRP A 176 -18.49 8.08 -2.12
CA TRP A 176 -17.55 7.26 -1.38
C TRP A 176 -17.54 7.66 0.10
N VAL A 177 -17.46 6.65 0.96
CA VAL A 177 -17.33 6.80 2.41
C VAL A 177 -16.19 5.93 2.92
N ARG A 178 -15.64 6.32 4.07
CA ARG A 178 -14.70 5.49 4.81
C ARG A 178 -15.28 5.15 6.17
N LEU A 179 -15.37 3.85 6.45
CA LEU A 179 -15.68 3.30 7.76
C LEU A 179 -14.37 3.07 8.50
N TYR A 180 -14.20 3.63 9.69
CA TYR A 180 -13.16 3.22 10.65
C TYR A 180 -13.76 2.34 11.73
N LEU A 181 -12.99 1.36 12.18
CA LEU A 181 -13.26 0.59 13.39
C LEU A 181 -12.26 0.94 14.48
N ASN A 182 -12.79 1.29 15.65
CA ASN A 182 -11.97 1.62 16.81
C ASN A 182 -12.53 0.99 18.09
N ASP A 183 -11.64 0.66 19.02
CA ASP A 183 -11.96 0.28 20.38
C ASP A 183 -10.79 0.65 21.31
N ASN A 184 -10.84 0.20 22.57
CA ASN A 184 -9.78 0.49 23.53
C ASN A 184 -8.41 -0.11 23.15
N SER A 185 -8.35 -1.12 22.27
CA SER A 185 -7.11 -1.76 21.81
C SER A 185 -6.44 -0.98 20.68
N THR A 186 -7.21 -0.17 19.94
CA THR A 186 -6.70 0.70 18.87
C THR A 186 -6.24 2.06 19.38
N ASP A 187 -6.64 2.47 20.59
CA ASP A 187 -6.25 3.76 21.15
C ASP A 187 -4.77 3.73 21.63
N TRP A 188 -3.87 3.99 20.68
CA TRP A 188 -2.43 4.08 20.92
C TRP A 188 -2.13 5.18 21.96
N VAL A 189 -1.55 4.81 23.10
CA VAL A 189 -1.04 5.78 24.06
C VAL A 189 0.41 6.03 23.69
N ASP A 190 0.62 7.06 22.89
CA ASP A 190 1.95 7.57 22.60
C ASP A 190 2.67 7.82 23.93
N LYS A 191 3.71 7.03 24.24
CA LYS A 191 4.56 7.26 25.42
C LYS A 191 5.46 8.46 25.13
N GLY A 192 4.85 9.64 25.05
CA GLY A 192 5.54 10.90 24.75
C GLY A 192 4.70 12.17 24.94
N GLY A 193 3.37 12.09 24.97
CA GLY A 193 2.50 13.27 25.13
C GLY A 193 1.68 13.22 26.42
N GLY A 194 1.99 14.08 27.39
CA GLY A 194 1.16 14.28 28.57
C GLY A 194 -0.21 14.87 28.19
N GLY A 195 -1.19 14.03 27.93
CA GLY A 195 -2.54 14.45 27.57
C GLY A 195 -3.58 13.40 27.93
N ASP A 196 -4.31 13.69 29.00
CA ASP A 196 -5.58 13.07 29.40
C ASP A 196 -5.59 11.61 29.92
N ARG A 197 -5.04 11.44 31.13
CA ARG A 197 -5.24 10.25 31.97
C ARG A 197 -6.65 10.17 32.62
N ARG A 198 -7.59 11.08 32.34
CA ARG A 198 -8.83 11.21 33.14
C ARG A 198 -10.07 10.48 32.62
N ARG A 199 -10.01 9.79 31.47
CA ARG A 199 -11.11 8.88 31.04
C ARG A 199 -10.94 7.41 31.44
N ARG A 200 -9.82 7.03 32.08
CA ARG A 200 -9.51 5.64 32.50
C ARG A 200 -10.05 5.24 33.88
N HIS A 201 -11.26 5.66 34.23
CA HIS A 201 -11.88 5.26 35.50
C HIS A 201 -13.40 5.07 35.41
N ARG A 202 -13.83 4.13 34.58
CA ARG A 202 -15.03 3.31 34.86
C ARG A 202 -15.11 2.13 33.88
N ARG A 203 -15.37 0.94 34.43
CA ARG A 203 -15.53 -0.38 33.77
C ARG A 203 -14.24 -1.12 33.40
N LEU A 204 -13.49 -1.55 34.42
CA LEU A 204 -12.82 -2.86 34.39
C LEU A 204 -12.96 -3.46 35.79
N MET A 205 -14.12 -4.07 36.05
CA MET A 205 -14.33 -5.01 37.14
C MET A 205 -15.41 -5.99 36.69
N ALA A 206 -14.99 -7.12 36.14
CA ALA A 206 -15.66 -8.41 36.26
C ALA A 206 -14.61 -9.45 35.84
N GLY A 207 -14.15 -10.23 36.81
CA GLY A 207 -13.14 -11.25 36.62
C GLY A 207 -13.68 -12.51 35.94
N GLY A 208 -12.74 -13.26 35.41
CA GLY A 208 -12.86 -14.68 35.08
C GLY A 208 -11.43 -15.20 35.02
N GLY A 209 -11.00 -15.86 36.09
CA GLY A 209 -9.72 -16.54 36.10
C GLY A 209 -9.80 -17.76 35.20
N ASP A 210 -8.72 -18.08 34.51
CA ASP A 210 -8.45 -19.47 34.14
C ASP A 210 -6.95 -19.71 34.03
N THR A 211 -6.55 -20.85 34.60
CA THR A 211 -5.20 -21.35 34.72
C THR A 211 -4.72 -21.88 33.37
N ALA A 212 -3.57 -21.36 32.87
CA ALA A 212 -2.91 -21.92 31.70
C ALA A 212 -1.52 -22.45 32.04
N THR A 213 -1.28 -23.73 31.73
CA THR A 213 0.06 -24.33 31.69
C THR A 213 0.81 -23.79 30.48
N THR A 214 1.91 -23.08 30.73
CA THR A 214 2.84 -22.58 29.70
C THR A 214 4.09 -23.45 29.65
N ALA A 215 4.52 -23.88 28.47
CA ALA A 215 5.89 -24.35 28.25
C ALA A 215 6.71 -23.19 27.66
N ALA A 216 7.75 -22.75 28.36
CA ALA A 216 8.70 -21.77 27.83
C ALA A 216 9.62 -22.47 26.83
N ILE A 217 9.85 -21.87 25.66
CA ILE A 217 10.98 -22.26 24.83
C ILE A 217 12.19 -21.57 25.42
N VAL A 218 13.12 -22.36 25.93
CA VAL A 218 14.35 -21.89 26.52
C VAL A 218 15.50 -22.46 25.71
N ASP A 219 16.44 -21.62 25.32
CA ASP A 219 17.71 -22.07 24.75
C ASP A 219 18.38 -23.01 25.76
N PRO A 220 18.61 -24.30 25.43
CA PRO A 220 19.16 -25.26 26.39
C PRO A 220 20.63 -24.99 26.73
N ALA A 221 21.36 -24.22 25.90
CA ALA A 221 22.75 -23.84 26.15
C ALA A 221 22.87 -22.55 26.99
N THR A 222 21.94 -21.60 26.81
CA THR A 222 22.06 -20.26 27.43
C THR A 222 20.97 -19.95 28.46
N SER A 223 19.97 -20.81 28.62
CA SER A 223 18.78 -20.60 29.45
C SER A 223 17.98 -19.33 29.11
N ARG A 224 18.20 -18.75 27.91
CA ARG A 224 17.50 -17.55 27.43
C ARG A 224 16.08 -17.91 26.99
N HIS A 225 15.10 -17.10 27.38
CA HIS A 225 13.70 -17.26 26.99
C HIS A 225 13.51 -16.85 25.51
N LEU A 226 13.27 -17.84 24.64
CA LEU A 226 13.19 -17.66 23.18
C LEU A 226 11.75 -17.39 22.68
N GLY A 227 10.73 -17.61 23.52
CA GLY A 227 9.33 -17.30 23.17
C GLY A 227 8.33 -18.30 23.73
N LYS A 228 7.08 -18.18 23.27
CA LYS A 228 6.00 -19.16 23.51
C LYS A 228 5.38 -19.57 22.19
N LEU A 229 5.22 -20.87 22.01
CA LEU A 229 4.71 -21.47 20.79
C LEU A 229 3.19 -21.64 20.89
N VAL A 230 2.46 -21.15 19.90
CA VAL A 230 1.07 -21.54 19.63
C VAL A 230 1.07 -22.22 18.29
N THR A 231 0.91 -23.55 18.25
CA THR A 231 0.81 -24.31 17.00
C THR A 231 -0.61 -24.83 16.79
N ARG A 232 -1.06 -24.73 15.55
CA ARG A 232 -2.03 -25.66 14.96
C ARG A 232 -1.27 -26.71 14.15
N PRO A 233 -1.89 -27.88 13.86
CA PRO A 233 -1.44 -28.73 12.77
C PRO A 233 -1.46 -27.91 11.48
N VAL A 234 -0.34 -27.89 10.76
CA VAL A 234 -0.29 -27.39 9.39
C VAL A 234 -1.27 -28.23 8.56
N ASP A 235 -2.06 -27.58 7.70
CA ASP A 235 -2.98 -28.30 6.81
C ASP A 235 -2.21 -29.40 6.06
N PRO A 236 -2.66 -30.66 6.07
CA PRO A 236 -2.00 -31.74 5.33
C PRO A 236 -1.76 -31.41 3.85
N ALA A 237 -2.62 -30.60 3.24
CA ALA A 237 -2.44 -30.11 1.87
C ALA A 237 -1.23 -29.16 1.74
N LEU A 238 -1.03 -28.26 2.71
CA LEU A 238 0.17 -27.41 2.79
C LEU A 238 1.42 -28.25 3.02
N LEU A 239 1.38 -29.25 3.89
CA LEU A 239 2.51 -30.16 4.13
C LEU A 239 2.89 -30.97 2.87
N SER A 240 1.94 -31.23 1.98
CA SER A 240 2.18 -31.89 0.69
C SER A 240 2.55 -30.91 -0.44
N SER A 241 2.49 -29.60 -0.20
CA SER A 241 2.82 -28.59 -1.20
C SER A 241 4.34 -28.58 -1.44
N PRO A 242 4.82 -28.82 -2.68
CA PRO A 242 6.24 -28.74 -2.99
C PRO A 242 6.84 -27.37 -2.67
N VAL A 243 6.03 -26.30 -2.82
CA VAL A 243 6.41 -24.93 -2.47
C VAL A 243 6.61 -24.78 -0.96
N PHE A 244 5.68 -25.30 -0.16
CA PHE A 244 5.79 -25.25 1.30
C PHE A 244 6.97 -26.09 1.81
N VAL A 245 7.21 -27.27 1.25
CA VAL A 245 8.35 -28.12 1.62
C VAL A 245 9.67 -27.43 1.27
N ALA A 246 9.82 -26.93 0.03
CA ALA A 246 11.02 -26.20 -0.39
C ALA A 246 11.26 -24.94 0.46
N ALA A 247 10.19 -24.19 0.76
CA ALA A 247 10.22 -23.02 1.63
C ALA A 247 10.77 -23.34 3.02
N MET A 248 10.32 -24.46 3.60
CA MET A 248 10.74 -24.91 4.92
C MET A 248 12.17 -25.47 4.95
N GLU A 249 12.59 -26.18 3.90
CA GLU A 249 13.97 -26.66 3.73
C GLU A 249 14.96 -25.50 3.53
N ALA A 250 14.54 -24.43 2.85
CA ALA A 250 15.38 -23.27 2.64
C ALA A 250 15.49 -22.41 3.91
N ALA A 251 14.38 -22.18 4.64
CA ALA A 251 14.40 -21.52 5.96
C ALA A 251 15.35 -22.22 6.95
N LEU A 252 15.42 -23.55 6.89
CA LEU A 252 16.34 -24.39 7.66
C LEU A 252 17.82 -24.14 7.34
N LYS A 253 18.13 -23.83 6.08
CA LYS A 253 19.49 -23.71 5.53
C LYS A 253 20.08 -22.32 5.73
N PHE A 254 19.25 -21.29 5.85
CA PHE A 254 19.66 -19.88 5.83
C PHE A 254 19.26 -19.11 7.11
N ARG A 255 19.18 -19.80 8.26
CA ARG A 255 18.70 -19.25 9.55
C ARG A 255 19.28 -17.85 9.86
N GLU A 256 18.41 -16.86 9.97
CA GLU A 256 18.64 -15.69 10.82
C GLU A 256 18.44 -16.09 12.29
N GLU A 257 19.10 -15.41 13.23
CA GLU A 257 19.06 -15.74 14.66
C GLU A 257 17.64 -15.70 15.28
N ASP A 258 16.65 -15.16 14.56
CA ASP A 258 15.23 -15.10 14.94
C ASP A 258 14.28 -15.84 13.95
N ALA A 259 14.78 -16.61 12.99
CA ALA A 259 13.95 -17.37 12.03
C ALA A 259 13.41 -18.67 12.64
N GLY A 260 12.11 -18.93 12.46
CA GLY A 260 11.34 -19.98 13.12
C GLY A 260 11.78 -21.44 12.91
N LEU A 261 11.15 -22.35 13.66
CA LEU A 261 11.43 -23.79 13.69
C LEU A 261 11.23 -24.46 12.32
N SER A 262 12.02 -25.51 12.00
CA SER A 262 11.72 -26.38 10.85
C SER A 262 10.45 -27.18 11.02
N PRO A 263 9.88 -27.82 9.97
CA PRO A 263 8.72 -28.69 10.12
C PRO A 263 8.97 -29.85 11.07
N VAL A 264 10.18 -30.44 11.05
CA VAL A 264 10.55 -31.53 11.95
C VAL A 264 10.79 -31.01 13.37
N GLU A 265 11.37 -29.82 13.56
CA GLU A 265 11.52 -29.19 14.88
C GLU A 265 10.19 -28.66 15.42
N ALA A 266 9.28 -28.19 14.55
CA ALA A 266 7.93 -27.79 14.89
C ALA A 266 7.08 -29.00 15.28
N LEU A 267 7.28 -30.14 14.60
CA LEU A 267 6.65 -31.43 14.90
C LEU A 267 7.27 -32.14 16.13
N ALA A 268 8.57 -32.00 16.34
CA ALA A 268 9.27 -32.52 17.52
C ALA A 268 9.01 -31.65 18.76
N ALA A 269 8.94 -30.32 18.60
CA ALA A 269 8.45 -29.41 19.63
C ALA A 269 6.94 -29.57 19.87
N SER A 270 6.18 -30.13 18.92
CA SER A 270 4.79 -30.54 19.09
C SER A 270 4.63 -31.90 19.79
N GLY A 271 5.56 -32.31 20.66
CA GLY A 271 5.37 -33.46 21.57
C GLY A 271 4.19 -33.34 22.56
N ILE A 272 3.24 -32.45 22.25
CA ILE A 272 2.03 -32.14 22.99
C ILE A 272 0.90 -32.24 21.96
N ALA A 273 -0.13 -33.03 22.28
CA ALA A 273 -1.38 -33.03 21.53
C ALA A 273 -1.83 -31.60 21.23
N PRO A 274 -2.42 -31.31 20.05
CA PRO A 274 -2.83 -29.96 19.69
C PRO A 274 -3.61 -29.36 20.85
N PRO A 275 -3.32 -28.11 21.26
CA PRO A 275 -4.11 -27.50 22.32
C PRO A 275 -5.58 -27.58 21.89
N PRO A 276 -6.51 -27.91 22.81
CA PRO A 276 -7.92 -27.85 22.48
C PRO A 276 -8.21 -26.46 21.89
N PRO A 277 -9.13 -26.35 20.91
CA PRO A 277 -9.50 -25.08 20.30
C PRO A 277 -9.69 -24.01 21.36
N GLY A 278 -9.00 -22.85 21.23
CA GLY A 278 -9.11 -21.75 22.19
C GLY A 278 -7.92 -21.47 23.11
N LYS A 279 -6.70 -21.91 22.80
CA LYS A 279 -5.50 -21.41 23.50
C LYS A 279 -4.94 -20.14 22.85
N VAL A 280 -4.80 -19.12 23.69
CA VAL A 280 -4.46 -17.73 23.39
C VAL A 280 -2.96 -17.49 23.63
N SER A 281 -2.30 -16.68 22.79
CA SER A 281 -0.91 -16.18 22.99
C SER A 281 -0.73 -15.50 24.37
N THR A 282 0.50 -15.21 24.83
CA THR A 282 0.70 -14.53 26.13
C THR A 282 1.02 -13.04 26.06
N ALA A 283 1.13 -12.48 24.85
CA ALA A 283 1.13 -11.04 24.60
C ALA A 283 -0.15 -10.73 23.82
N THR A 284 -1.21 -10.40 24.56
CA THR A 284 -2.56 -10.41 23.98
C THR A 284 -3.35 -9.17 24.29
N ALA A 285 -3.88 -8.57 23.23
CA ALA A 285 -5.05 -7.74 23.32
C ALA A 285 -6.17 -8.49 24.06
N ALA A 286 -6.99 -7.77 24.81
CA ALA A 286 -8.09 -8.40 25.55
C ALA A 286 -9.03 -9.14 24.57
N PRO A 287 -9.55 -10.33 24.92
CA PRO A 287 -10.54 -11.02 24.08
C PRO A 287 -11.71 -10.12 23.72
N GLY A 288 -12.24 -10.27 22.50
CA GLY A 288 -13.34 -9.43 21.99
C GLY A 288 -12.92 -8.04 21.54
N THR A 289 -11.63 -7.70 21.57
CA THR A 289 -11.12 -6.45 20.97
C THR A 289 -10.81 -6.61 19.48
N ILE A 290 -10.75 -5.50 18.76
CA ILE A 290 -10.36 -5.45 17.33
C ILE A 290 -8.98 -6.07 17.14
N THR A 291 -8.00 -5.70 17.96
CA THR A 291 -6.64 -6.24 17.86
C THR A 291 -6.64 -7.76 18.08
N ALA A 292 -7.41 -8.27 19.04
CA ALA A 292 -7.54 -9.71 19.22
C ALA A 292 -8.14 -10.39 17.97
N TRP A 293 -9.24 -9.84 17.45
CA TRP A 293 -9.95 -10.39 16.30
C TRP A 293 -9.09 -10.45 15.03
N VAL A 294 -8.35 -9.38 14.71
CA VAL A 294 -7.45 -9.34 13.54
C VAL A 294 -6.39 -10.45 13.60
N TYR A 295 -5.94 -10.81 14.81
CA TYR A 295 -5.02 -11.92 15.05
C TYR A 295 -5.71 -13.27 15.27
N GLY A 296 -6.93 -13.43 14.74
CA GLY A 296 -7.73 -14.65 14.84
C GLY A 296 -8.16 -14.92 16.27
N ASP A 297 -8.72 -13.93 16.96
CA ASP A 297 -9.03 -13.98 18.40
C ASP A 297 -7.82 -14.39 19.25
N ASN A 298 -6.66 -13.77 18.97
CA ASN A 298 -5.36 -14.07 19.57
C ASN A 298 -4.83 -15.50 19.35
N ILE A 299 -5.30 -16.19 18.30
CA ILE A 299 -4.64 -17.42 17.82
C ILE A 299 -3.19 -17.12 17.43
N ALA A 300 -2.95 -15.96 16.82
CA ALA A 300 -1.62 -15.42 16.58
C ALA A 300 -1.23 -14.39 17.65
N ASP A 301 0.07 -14.14 17.80
CA ASP A 301 0.56 -13.08 18.70
C ASP A 301 0.02 -11.72 18.26
N SER A 302 -0.86 -11.13 19.07
CA SER A 302 -1.44 -9.82 18.79
C SER A 302 -0.57 -8.66 19.29
N GLY A 303 0.61 -8.96 19.84
CA GLY A 303 1.58 -7.99 20.32
C GLY A 303 1.19 -7.32 21.63
N VAL A 304 1.91 -6.26 21.97
CA VAL A 304 1.66 -5.49 23.19
C VAL A 304 0.45 -4.59 22.99
N VAL A 305 -0.48 -4.60 23.97
CA VAL A 305 -1.66 -3.74 23.98
C VAL A 305 -1.28 -2.28 23.74
N ASN A 306 -1.99 -1.61 22.84
CA ASN A 306 -1.74 -0.23 22.42
C ASN A 306 -0.35 -0.02 21.79
N ASN A 307 0.23 -1.07 21.20
CA ASN A 307 1.44 -0.99 20.39
C ASN A 307 1.30 -1.63 18.99
N THR A 308 0.25 -2.44 18.76
CA THR A 308 0.06 -3.22 17.53
C THR A 308 -0.90 -2.61 16.52
N LEU A 309 -2.03 -2.05 16.95
CA LEU A 309 -2.93 -1.30 16.07
C LEU A 309 -3.10 0.10 16.64
N ARG A 310 -3.21 1.08 15.75
CA ARG A 310 -3.54 2.45 16.08
C ARG A 310 -4.97 2.75 15.69
N ARG A 311 -5.45 3.88 16.21
CA ARG A 311 -6.77 4.39 15.93
C ARG A 311 -6.83 4.69 14.44
N ASP A 312 -7.89 4.23 13.79
CA ASP A 312 -8.14 4.35 12.36
C ASP A 312 -7.30 3.45 11.44
N ASP A 313 -6.50 2.50 11.97
CA ASP A 313 -5.74 1.54 11.15
C ASP A 313 -6.67 0.53 10.44
N ILE A 314 -7.79 0.15 11.07
CA ILE A 314 -8.77 -0.76 10.49
C ILE A 314 -9.87 0.08 9.84
N SER A 315 -9.98 -0.04 8.52
CA SER A 315 -10.96 0.72 7.75
C SER A 315 -11.51 -0.03 6.56
N LEU A 316 -12.67 0.40 6.08
CA LEU A 316 -13.22 0.00 4.79
C LEU A 316 -13.63 1.24 4.00
N ILE A 317 -13.20 1.33 2.75
CA ILE A 317 -13.78 2.26 1.76
C ILE A 317 -14.86 1.54 0.96
N ALA A 318 -15.99 2.22 0.79
CA ALA A 318 -17.11 1.70 0.02
C ALA A 318 -17.90 2.86 -0.59
N ARG A 319 -18.69 2.55 -1.61
CA ARG A 319 -19.65 3.48 -2.19
C ARG A 319 -21.03 3.25 -1.58
N VAL A 320 -21.76 4.32 -1.28
CA VAL A 320 -23.15 4.23 -0.82
C VAL A 320 -24.05 3.91 -2.01
N GLU A 321 -24.69 2.76 -2.03
CA GLU A 321 -25.62 2.35 -3.10
C GLU A 321 -27.06 2.76 -2.83
N ALA A 322 -27.50 2.65 -1.58
CA ALA A 322 -28.85 3.04 -1.18
C ALA A 322 -28.88 3.63 0.22
N ILE A 323 -29.90 4.44 0.49
CA ILE A 323 -30.16 5.03 1.80
C ILE A 323 -31.59 4.68 2.17
N GLY A 324 -31.77 4.04 3.33
CA GLY A 324 -33.08 3.70 3.87
C GLY A 324 -33.36 4.41 5.20
N SER A 325 -34.44 4.01 5.85
CA SER A 325 -34.77 4.51 7.19
C SER A 325 -33.85 3.87 8.24
N GLY A 326 -32.80 4.59 8.65
CA GLY A 326 -31.86 4.15 9.70
C GLY A 326 -30.74 3.22 9.23
N TYR A 327 -30.55 3.06 7.91
CA TYR A 327 -29.47 2.25 7.34
C TYR A 327 -28.97 2.83 6.00
N ILE A 328 -27.78 2.40 5.60
CA ILE A 328 -27.24 2.57 4.25
C ILE A 328 -26.88 1.20 3.66
N ASP A 329 -26.92 1.05 2.34
CA ASP A 329 -26.36 -0.10 1.63
C ASP A 329 -25.04 0.32 0.97
N LEU A 330 -24.02 -0.54 1.06
CA LEU A 330 -22.69 -0.36 0.50
C LEU A 330 -22.51 -1.20 -0.79
N ASP A 331 -21.61 -0.77 -1.68
CA ASP A 331 -21.24 -1.48 -2.92
C ASP A 331 -20.46 -2.78 -2.72
N ARG A 332 -20.16 -3.10 -1.46
CA ARG A 332 -19.40 -4.27 -1.05
C ARG A 332 -19.72 -4.66 0.37
N GLU A 333 -19.46 -5.91 0.68
CA GLU A 333 -19.63 -6.48 2.00
C GLU A 333 -18.51 -6.03 2.95
N LEU A 334 -18.81 -5.98 4.26
CA LEU A 334 -17.78 -5.79 5.28
C LEU A 334 -16.86 -7.02 5.36
N PRO A 335 -15.53 -6.86 5.26
CA PRO A 335 -14.60 -7.98 5.44
C PRO A 335 -14.42 -8.37 6.92
N PHE A 336 -14.95 -7.57 7.83
CA PHE A 336 -14.87 -7.74 9.28
C PHE A 336 -16.25 -7.53 9.93
N PRO A 337 -16.51 -8.11 11.11
CA PRO A 337 -17.69 -7.78 11.89
C PRO A 337 -17.51 -6.43 12.60
N ILE A 338 -18.60 -5.92 13.14
CA ILE A 338 -18.63 -4.84 14.15
C ILE A 338 -19.29 -5.45 15.37
N GLN A 339 -18.50 -5.69 16.42
CA GLN A 339 -18.95 -6.38 17.63
C GLN A 339 -19.37 -5.40 18.74
N GLU A 340 -19.94 -5.93 19.82
CA GLU A 340 -20.27 -5.09 20.98
C GLU A 340 -19.00 -4.45 21.55
N GLY A 341 -19.07 -3.16 21.84
CA GLY A 341 -17.92 -2.38 22.32
C GLY A 341 -17.01 -1.83 21.21
N TRP A 342 -17.24 -2.20 19.94
CA TRP A 342 -16.52 -1.62 18.80
C TRP A 342 -17.25 -0.37 18.31
N GLU A 343 -16.49 0.69 18.06
CA GLU A 343 -16.98 1.92 17.45
C GLU A 343 -16.78 1.84 15.93
N GLY A 344 -17.88 1.64 15.20
CA GLY A 344 -17.92 1.87 13.76
C GLY A 344 -18.25 3.33 13.46
N LEU A 345 -17.38 4.04 12.74
CA LEU A 345 -17.58 5.44 12.38
C LEU A 345 -17.41 5.67 10.88
N PHE A 346 -18.46 6.16 10.23
CA PHE A 346 -18.39 6.63 8.84
C PHE A 346 -17.94 8.09 8.78
N LEU A 347 -16.96 8.34 7.91
CA LEU A 347 -16.51 9.67 7.50
C LEU A 347 -16.69 9.82 5.99
N ARG A 348 -16.73 11.09 5.55
CA ARG A 348 -16.54 11.45 4.14
C ARG A 348 -15.19 10.93 3.68
N TYR A 349 -15.16 10.30 2.52
CA TYR A 349 -13.91 9.89 1.89
C TYR A 349 -13.33 11.07 1.07
N LEU A 350 -12.22 11.63 1.54
CA LEU A 350 -11.61 12.86 1.01
C LEU A 350 -10.11 12.70 0.72
N PRO A 351 -9.71 11.89 -0.28
CA PRO A 351 -8.30 11.73 -0.62
C PRO A 351 -7.67 13.08 -0.96
N THR A 352 -6.38 13.22 -0.67
CA THR A 352 -5.61 14.45 -0.93
C THR A 352 -5.40 14.66 -2.43
N VAL A 353 -5.21 13.56 -3.16
CA VAL A 353 -5.05 13.47 -4.61
C VAL A 353 -5.72 12.19 -5.08
N GLU A 354 -6.41 12.25 -6.21
CA GLU A 354 -6.97 11.08 -6.87
C GLU A 354 -6.76 11.08 -8.39
N ASP A 355 -6.98 9.93 -9.03
CA ASP A 355 -6.98 9.78 -10.50
C ASP A 355 -5.65 10.15 -11.18
N GLY A 356 -4.53 10.06 -10.46
CA GLY A 356 -3.19 10.38 -10.97
C GLY A 356 -2.32 9.15 -11.26
N GLY A 357 -1.19 9.35 -11.93
CA GLY A 357 -0.29 8.22 -12.17
C GLY A 357 1.00 8.54 -12.91
N MET A 358 1.75 7.48 -13.23
CA MET A 358 3.01 7.57 -13.96
C MET A 358 3.23 6.35 -14.85
N GLU A 359 3.74 6.57 -16.07
CA GLU A 359 4.03 5.48 -16.99
C GLU A 359 5.25 5.65 -17.87
N GLN A 360 5.76 4.50 -18.33
CA GLN A 360 6.69 4.39 -19.46
C GLN A 360 7.96 5.24 -19.29
N LEU A 361 8.54 5.24 -18.09
CA LEU A 361 9.75 5.99 -17.80
C LEU A 361 10.63 5.26 -16.77
N THR A 362 11.84 5.78 -16.59
CA THR A 362 12.79 5.33 -15.58
C THR A 362 13.04 6.45 -14.56
N ILE A 363 13.02 6.12 -13.27
CA ILE A 363 13.54 6.97 -12.19
C ILE A 363 14.87 6.34 -11.77
N ALA A 364 15.96 7.10 -11.82
CA ALA A 364 17.29 6.60 -11.52
C ALA A 364 18.00 7.53 -10.53
N PHE A 365 18.59 6.95 -9.50
CA PHE A 365 19.40 7.68 -8.53
C PHE A 365 20.89 7.50 -8.79
N ASP A 366 21.66 8.58 -8.64
CA ASP A 366 23.14 8.52 -8.60
C ASP A 366 23.59 8.10 -7.19
N HIS A 367 23.10 6.95 -6.73
CA HIS A 367 23.37 6.45 -5.38
C HIS A 367 24.85 6.13 -5.18
N GLU A 368 25.42 6.61 -4.08
CA GLU A 368 26.78 6.22 -3.65
C GLU A 368 26.78 4.79 -3.13
N MET A 369 27.64 3.96 -3.69
CA MET A 369 27.76 2.56 -3.29
C MET A 369 28.99 2.38 -2.41
N LEU A 370 28.76 1.83 -1.22
CA LEU A 370 29.76 1.45 -0.20
C LEU A 370 30.59 2.59 0.43
N PRO A 371 30.84 2.53 1.76
CA PRO A 371 30.25 1.59 2.72
C PRO A 371 28.77 1.91 2.97
N VAL A 372 27.93 0.88 3.03
CA VAL A 372 26.52 1.08 3.41
C VAL A 372 26.48 1.38 4.90
N PRO A 373 25.87 2.49 5.32
CA PRO A 373 25.70 2.76 6.73
C PRO A 373 24.64 1.81 7.32
N PRO A 374 24.54 1.65 8.65
CA PRO A 374 23.63 0.70 9.29
C PRO A 374 22.17 0.81 8.82
N HIS A 375 21.41 -0.26 8.97
CA HIS A 375 19.98 -0.28 8.68
C HIS A 375 19.24 0.92 9.33
N PHE A 376 18.36 1.60 8.58
CA PHE A 376 17.66 2.85 8.93
C PHE A 376 18.53 4.12 9.00
N THR A 377 19.73 4.11 8.43
CA THR A 377 20.57 5.32 8.30
C THR A 377 20.78 5.75 6.85
N ASP A 378 19.94 5.24 5.95
CA ASP A 378 19.96 5.58 4.53
C ASP A 378 19.76 7.08 4.29
N LYS A 379 20.40 7.61 3.25
CA LYS A 379 20.41 9.05 2.91
C LYS A 379 19.12 9.53 2.26
N GLY A 380 18.17 8.64 1.94
CA GLY A 380 16.83 8.98 1.46
C GLY A 380 16.70 9.07 -0.06
N TYR A 381 17.19 8.10 -0.81
CA TYR A 381 16.96 7.94 -2.25
C TYR A 381 15.58 7.30 -2.52
N ASN A 382 14.52 8.05 -2.22
CA ASN A 382 13.14 7.57 -2.27
C ASN A 382 12.45 8.03 -3.56
N ALA A 383 11.97 7.11 -4.40
CA ALA A 383 11.45 7.44 -5.73
C ALA A 383 10.05 8.06 -5.69
N ILE A 384 9.08 7.37 -5.08
CA ILE A 384 7.67 7.79 -5.08
C ILE A 384 7.10 7.62 -3.67
N MET A 385 6.40 8.65 -3.19
CA MET A 385 5.62 8.62 -1.96
C MET A 385 4.19 9.05 -2.27
N MET A 386 3.22 8.22 -1.88
CA MET A 386 1.79 8.52 -1.95
C MET A 386 1.24 8.52 -0.52
N TYR A 387 0.52 9.59 -0.16
CA TYR A 387 0.02 9.79 1.20
C TYR A 387 -1.43 10.29 1.17
N TYR A 388 -2.37 9.47 1.66
CA TYR A 388 -3.82 9.71 1.60
C TYR A 388 -4.35 9.91 0.18
N ALA A 389 -3.81 9.17 -0.79
CA ALA A 389 -4.20 9.24 -2.20
C ALA A 389 -5.23 8.15 -2.56
N ALA A 390 -5.88 8.29 -3.71
CA ALA A 390 -6.84 7.29 -4.19
C ALA A 390 -6.81 7.11 -5.69
N ASN A 391 -7.14 5.90 -6.18
CA ASN A 391 -7.21 5.62 -7.62
C ASN A 391 -5.95 6.08 -8.38
N MET A 392 -4.79 5.82 -7.77
CA MET A 392 -3.49 6.12 -8.36
C MET A 392 -3.00 4.94 -9.18
N TRP A 393 -2.09 5.17 -10.12
CA TRP A 393 -1.53 4.07 -10.88
C TRP A 393 -0.10 4.29 -11.35
N LEU A 394 0.67 3.19 -11.40
CA LEU A 394 1.97 3.12 -12.06
C LEU A 394 1.90 2.07 -13.17
N LYS A 395 2.50 2.35 -14.32
CA LYS A 395 2.56 1.37 -15.42
C LYS A 395 3.89 1.39 -16.16
N LYS A 396 4.62 0.26 -16.18
CA LYS A 396 5.91 0.16 -16.88
C LYS A 396 6.90 1.23 -16.41
N VAL A 397 6.98 1.42 -15.10
CA VAL A 397 7.93 2.32 -14.44
C VAL A 397 9.11 1.50 -13.94
N THR A 398 10.32 1.95 -14.24
CA THR A 398 11.55 1.34 -13.70
C THR A 398 12.19 2.26 -12.69
N ILE A 399 12.52 1.72 -11.52
CA ILE A 399 13.19 2.43 -10.43
C ILE A 399 14.58 1.81 -10.26
N VAL A 400 15.61 2.65 -10.34
CA VAL A 400 17.01 2.22 -10.30
C VAL A 400 17.72 2.85 -9.11
N ASN A 401 18.37 2.02 -8.29
CA ASN A 401 19.19 2.43 -7.15
C ASN A 401 18.46 3.19 -6.03
N ALA A 402 17.18 2.89 -5.79
CA ALA A 402 16.41 3.51 -4.71
C ALA A 402 16.65 2.86 -3.34
N ASP A 403 16.56 3.66 -2.28
CA ASP A 403 16.36 3.19 -0.90
C ASP A 403 14.95 2.62 -0.76
N ASN A 404 13.95 3.41 -1.17
CA ASN A 404 12.54 3.03 -1.22
C ASN A 404 11.98 3.35 -2.61
N GLY A 405 11.33 2.37 -3.23
CA GLY A 405 10.76 2.52 -4.57
C GLY A 405 9.48 3.34 -4.56
N CYS A 406 8.38 2.73 -4.15
CA CYS A 406 7.06 3.34 -4.09
C CYS A 406 6.45 3.08 -2.71
N PHE A 407 6.45 4.10 -1.87
CA PHE A 407 5.85 4.05 -0.56
C PHE A 407 4.41 4.55 -0.64
N ASN A 408 3.47 3.75 -0.16
CA ASN A 408 2.05 4.07 -0.19
C ASN A 408 1.50 4.03 1.24
N ASP A 409 1.07 5.17 1.76
CA ASP A 409 0.40 5.28 3.04
C ASP A 409 -1.03 5.79 2.83
N HIS A 410 -2.03 5.10 3.40
CA HIS A 410 -3.45 5.43 3.22
C HIS A 410 -3.81 5.63 1.74
N THR A 411 -3.18 4.87 0.84
CA THR A 411 -3.37 4.97 -0.60
C THR A 411 -4.25 3.83 -1.05
N ASP A 412 -5.43 4.14 -1.57
CA ASP A 412 -6.43 3.12 -1.83
C ASP A 412 -6.81 3.01 -3.31
N LYS A 413 -7.42 1.89 -3.68
CA LYS A 413 -8.01 1.66 -5.03
C LYS A 413 -7.00 1.83 -6.17
N SER A 414 -5.72 1.62 -5.90
CA SER A 414 -4.62 1.97 -6.81
C SER A 414 -4.07 0.73 -7.51
N THR A 415 -3.47 0.92 -8.69
CA THR A 415 -2.93 -0.17 -9.52
C THR A 415 -1.46 0.07 -9.87
N PHE A 416 -0.60 -0.86 -9.49
CA PHE A 416 0.84 -0.83 -9.78
C PHE A 416 1.16 -1.96 -10.74
N LYS A 417 1.38 -1.63 -12.02
CA LYS A 417 1.52 -2.61 -13.09
C LYS A 417 2.87 -2.55 -13.78
N ASP A 418 3.52 -3.69 -13.98
CA ASP A 418 4.80 -3.78 -14.68
C ASP A 418 5.88 -2.84 -14.06
N VAL A 419 5.86 -2.70 -12.73
CA VAL A 419 6.85 -1.90 -12.00
C VAL A 419 8.11 -2.74 -11.81
N THR A 420 9.27 -2.20 -12.15
CA THR A 420 10.57 -2.88 -11.97
C THR A 420 11.43 -2.08 -11.00
N ALA A 421 11.90 -2.71 -9.93
CA ALA A 421 12.99 -2.20 -9.11
C ALA A 421 14.28 -2.95 -9.43
N THR A 422 15.39 -2.21 -9.56
CA THR A 422 16.69 -2.79 -9.89
C THR A 422 17.82 -1.94 -9.33
N VAL A 423 19.01 -2.51 -9.28
CA VAL A 423 20.25 -1.81 -8.93
C VAL A 423 21.30 -1.99 -10.02
N THR A 424 22.19 -1.00 -10.17
CA THR A 424 23.33 -1.09 -11.09
C THR A 424 24.53 -1.80 -10.48
N SER A 425 24.58 -1.93 -9.15
CA SER A 425 25.59 -2.69 -8.41
C SER A 425 25.03 -3.12 -7.05
N ARG A 426 25.73 -3.98 -6.31
CA ARG A 426 25.28 -4.39 -4.97
C ARG A 426 25.57 -3.30 -3.93
N ARG A 427 24.57 -2.97 -3.10
CA ARG A 427 24.72 -2.05 -1.97
C ARG A 427 25.47 -2.75 -0.84
N TRP A 428 25.03 -3.93 -0.39
CA TRP A 428 25.67 -4.70 0.70
C TRP A 428 26.64 -5.78 0.16
N VAL A 429 27.76 -5.99 0.86
CA VAL A 429 28.76 -7.07 0.59
C VAL A 429 29.00 -7.94 1.83
N ASP A 430 28.18 -7.77 2.88
CA ASP A 430 28.35 -8.53 4.12
C ASP A 430 28.14 -10.03 3.86
N SER A 431 29.05 -10.85 4.39
CA SER A 431 28.94 -12.31 4.41
C SER A 431 27.65 -12.83 5.04
N LEU A 432 27.05 -12.10 5.99
CA LEU A 432 25.80 -12.44 6.67
C LEU A 432 24.56 -12.13 5.83
N PHE A 433 24.65 -11.17 4.90
CA PHE A 433 23.54 -10.72 4.04
C PHE A 433 23.84 -10.96 2.55
N ASN A 434 24.64 -11.99 2.26
CA ASN A 434 25.17 -12.27 0.91
C ASN A 434 24.09 -12.55 -0.16
N GLN A 435 22.85 -12.80 0.27
CA GLN A 435 21.66 -13.06 -0.54
C GLN A 435 20.67 -11.88 -0.55
N ALA A 436 20.85 -10.87 0.32
CA ALA A 436 20.01 -9.68 0.31
C ALA A 436 20.35 -8.83 -0.92
N VAL A 437 19.41 -8.74 -1.84
CA VAL A 437 19.48 -7.86 -3.00
C VAL A 437 18.77 -6.55 -2.62
N ASN A 438 19.37 -5.42 -3.03
CA ASN A 438 19.37 -4.20 -2.22
C ASN A 438 18.20 -3.24 -2.49
N GLY A 439 17.72 -2.56 -1.45
CA GLY A 439 16.54 -1.67 -1.42
C GLY A 439 15.66 -2.09 -0.24
N HIS A 440 14.90 -1.19 0.39
CA HIS A 440 14.07 -1.51 1.57
C HIS A 440 12.68 -1.96 1.17
N HIS A 441 11.94 -1.18 0.36
CA HIS A 441 10.67 -1.62 -0.21
C HIS A 441 10.46 -1.06 -1.63
N PRO A 442 10.47 -1.89 -2.68
CA PRO A 442 10.10 -1.50 -4.04
C PRO A 442 8.66 -0.99 -4.15
N ILE A 443 7.72 -1.70 -3.52
CA ILE A 443 6.34 -1.26 -3.31
C ILE A 443 5.97 -1.63 -1.89
N LEU A 444 5.60 -0.63 -1.09
CA LEU A 444 5.06 -0.83 0.25
C LEU A 444 3.64 -0.30 0.32
N LEU A 445 2.74 -1.08 0.89
CA LEU A 445 1.35 -0.74 1.17
C LEU A 445 1.16 -0.68 2.69
N ALA A 446 1.09 0.53 3.24
CA ALA A 446 0.85 0.81 4.66
C ALA A 446 -0.53 1.44 4.84
N HIS A 447 -1.36 0.91 5.76
CA HIS A 447 -2.73 1.41 6.01
C HIS A 447 -3.58 1.55 4.74
N SER A 448 -3.21 0.82 3.68
CA SER A 448 -3.65 0.99 2.30
C SER A 448 -4.56 -0.18 1.94
N GLN A 449 -5.61 0.09 1.16
CA GLN A 449 -6.59 -0.96 0.84
C GLN A 449 -7.07 -1.00 -0.60
N SER A 450 -7.56 -2.18 -1.00
CA SER A 450 -8.14 -2.40 -2.33
C SER A 450 -7.18 -2.07 -3.48
N ASN A 451 -5.88 -2.30 -3.29
CA ASN A 451 -4.87 -2.07 -4.33
C ASN A 451 -4.54 -3.35 -5.10
N LEU A 452 -4.11 -3.18 -6.35
CA LEU A 452 -3.60 -4.26 -7.20
C LEU A 452 -2.13 -3.99 -7.56
N VAL A 453 -1.25 -4.93 -7.22
CA VAL A 453 0.14 -4.97 -7.67
C VAL A 453 0.27 -6.15 -8.64
N ASP A 454 0.63 -5.87 -9.90
CA ASP A 454 0.56 -6.80 -11.02
C ASP A 454 1.84 -6.76 -11.88
N GLY A 455 2.49 -7.89 -12.10
CA GLY A 455 3.53 -7.98 -13.15
C GLY A 455 4.85 -7.33 -12.75
N TRP A 456 5.16 -7.30 -11.46
CA TRP A 456 6.32 -6.60 -10.91
C TRP A 456 7.60 -7.46 -10.98
N VAL A 457 8.75 -6.79 -11.05
CA VAL A 457 10.07 -7.44 -11.07
C VAL A 457 10.97 -6.78 -10.05
N ASP A 458 11.62 -7.59 -9.23
CA ASP A 458 12.31 -7.05 -8.07
C ASP A 458 13.56 -7.77 -7.60
N ILE A 459 14.26 -7.03 -6.78
CA ILE A 459 15.44 -7.40 -6.04
C ILE A 459 15.14 -7.45 -4.53
N HIS A 460 14.03 -6.85 -4.07
CA HIS A 460 13.48 -6.94 -2.71
C HIS A 460 11.96 -7.25 -2.76
N ASP A 461 11.26 -7.20 -1.64
CA ASP A 461 9.88 -7.68 -1.49
C ASP A 461 8.81 -6.60 -1.66
N VAL A 462 7.65 -7.00 -2.20
CA VAL A 462 6.41 -6.20 -2.08
C VAL A 462 5.83 -6.42 -0.69
N SER A 463 5.62 -5.31 0.01
CA SER A 463 5.35 -5.35 1.44
C SER A 463 3.97 -4.82 1.78
N VAL A 464 3.31 -5.48 2.74
CA VAL A 464 2.07 -5.02 3.36
C VAL A 464 2.30 -4.79 4.85
N GLN A 465 1.80 -3.70 5.39
CA GLN A 465 1.98 -3.36 6.81
C GLN A 465 0.83 -2.55 7.39
N SER A 466 0.80 -2.43 8.72
CA SER A 466 -0.01 -1.44 9.45
C SER A 466 -1.48 -1.41 9.02
N GLY A 467 -2.19 -2.52 9.20
CA GLY A 467 -3.62 -2.63 8.84
C GLY A 467 -3.91 -2.64 7.33
N ALA A 468 -2.89 -2.70 6.47
CA ALA A 468 -3.11 -2.87 5.02
C ALA A 468 -3.93 -4.14 4.76
N MET A 469 -4.99 -3.99 3.95
CA MET A 469 -5.97 -5.05 3.72
C MET A 469 -6.60 -5.01 2.34
N LEU A 470 -7.17 -6.12 1.88
CA LEU A 470 -7.85 -6.23 0.59
C LEU A 470 -6.94 -5.88 -0.59
N ASN A 471 -5.62 -6.00 -0.42
CA ASN A 471 -4.68 -5.80 -1.51
C ASN A 471 -4.40 -7.13 -2.21
N VAL A 472 -4.16 -7.06 -3.51
CA VAL A 472 -3.78 -8.22 -4.34
C VAL A 472 -2.40 -7.97 -4.91
N VAL A 473 -1.47 -8.88 -4.65
CA VAL A 473 -0.12 -8.92 -5.23
C VAL A 473 -0.02 -10.15 -6.11
N THR A 474 0.24 -9.95 -7.41
CA THR A 474 0.22 -11.04 -8.37
C THR A 474 1.18 -10.90 -9.54
N ARG A 475 1.49 -12.02 -10.20
CA ARG A 475 2.34 -12.11 -11.40
C ARG A 475 3.73 -11.48 -11.18
N GLY A 476 4.23 -11.65 -9.96
CA GLY A 476 5.51 -11.10 -9.52
C GLY A 476 6.67 -12.04 -9.72
N ARG A 477 7.88 -11.50 -9.88
CA ARG A 477 9.10 -12.29 -9.79
C ARG A 477 10.26 -11.53 -9.18
N GLY A 478 11.14 -12.23 -8.50
CA GLY A 478 12.41 -11.68 -8.05
C GLY A 478 13.50 -12.72 -7.92
N GLN A 479 14.69 -12.30 -7.51
CA GLN A 479 15.83 -13.21 -7.35
C GLN A 479 15.69 -14.12 -6.12
N ASP A 480 15.22 -13.56 -5.00
CA ASP A 480 14.97 -14.27 -3.75
C ASP A 480 14.01 -13.46 -2.91
N VAL A 481 12.73 -13.47 -3.27
CA VAL A 481 11.70 -12.59 -2.70
C VAL A 481 10.76 -13.37 -1.80
N ASN A 482 10.18 -12.70 -0.80
CA ASN A 482 9.30 -13.28 0.20
C ASN A 482 7.88 -12.71 0.11
N LEU A 483 7.00 -13.18 1.00
CA LEU A 483 5.67 -12.66 1.20
C LEU A 483 5.68 -11.65 2.37
N ASP A 484 6.34 -10.49 2.21
CA ASP A 484 6.62 -9.56 3.32
C ASP A 484 5.34 -8.97 3.95
N HIS A 485 4.90 -9.63 5.02
CA HIS A 485 3.86 -9.13 5.91
C HIS A 485 4.58 -8.51 7.09
N HIS A 486 4.90 -7.23 6.96
CA HIS A 486 5.56 -6.51 8.02
C HIS A 486 4.61 -6.42 9.23
N ARG A 487 5.15 -6.51 10.45
CA ARG A 487 4.35 -6.46 11.69
C ARG A 487 3.45 -5.20 11.72
N GLN A 488 2.46 -5.20 12.63
CA GLN A 488 1.36 -4.21 12.73
C GLN A 488 0.10 -4.61 11.94
N ALA A 489 -0.27 -5.89 12.03
CA ALA A 489 -1.57 -6.42 11.65
C ALA A 489 -2.04 -6.21 10.19
N PRO A 490 -1.20 -6.37 9.15
CA PRO A 490 -1.74 -6.55 7.80
C PRO A 490 -2.57 -7.84 7.76
N PHE A 491 -3.75 -7.80 7.14
CA PHE A 491 -4.66 -8.95 7.08
C PHE A 491 -5.54 -8.89 5.82
N ALA A 492 -6.14 -10.01 5.43
CA ALA A 492 -6.99 -10.09 4.23
C ALA A 492 -6.30 -9.59 2.93
N ASN A 493 -4.99 -9.83 2.78
CA ASN A 493 -4.26 -9.59 1.54
C ASN A 493 -4.10 -10.92 0.78
N LEU A 494 -4.07 -10.84 -0.55
CA LEU A 494 -3.88 -11.98 -1.44
C LEU A 494 -2.52 -11.85 -2.15
N PHE A 495 -1.67 -12.86 -1.99
CA PHE A 495 -0.45 -13.02 -2.78
C PHE A 495 -0.58 -14.29 -3.63
N THR A 496 -0.49 -14.16 -4.94
CA THR A 496 -0.73 -15.29 -5.86
C THR A 496 0.01 -15.17 -7.18
N ASP A 497 0.33 -16.30 -7.83
CA ASP A 497 1.10 -16.33 -9.09
C ASP A 497 2.44 -15.56 -8.92
N TYR A 498 3.22 -16.04 -7.95
CA TYR A 498 4.39 -15.35 -7.40
C TYR A 498 5.63 -16.23 -7.56
N ASP A 499 6.59 -15.81 -8.38
CA ASP A 499 7.88 -16.48 -8.55
C ASP A 499 8.88 -15.96 -7.52
N MET A 500 9.13 -16.78 -6.49
CA MET A 500 10.00 -16.42 -5.36
C MET A 500 11.50 -16.43 -5.70
N GLY A 501 11.88 -16.89 -6.90
CA GLY A 501 13.28 -17.10 -7.25
C GLY A 501 13.90 -18.22 -6.42
N PHE A 502 14.98 -17.93 -5.67
CA PHE A 502 15.62 -18.91 -4.81
C PHE A 502 14.71 -19.40 -3.67
N GLY A 503 13.73 -18.59 -3.25
CA GLY A 503 12.76 -18.98 -2.23
C GLY A 503 13.39 -19.36 -0.90
N THR A 504 14.47 -18.68 -0.51
CA THR A 504 15.21 -19.02 0.73
C THR A 504 14.57 -18.48 1.99
N ARG A 505 13.79 -17.42 1.83
CA ARG A 505 13.18 -16.62 2.90
C ARG A 505 11.67 -16.36 2.70
N PRO A 506 10.86 -17.31 2.20
CA PRO A 506 9.51 -17.04 1.68
C PRO A 506 8.54 -16.45 2.70
N PHE A 507 8.78 -16.70 3.99
CA PHE A 507 8.03 -16.14 5.11
C PHE A 507 8.89 -15.28 6.05
N GLY A 508 10.13 -14.94 5.64
CA GLY A 508 10.91 -13.93 6.34
C GLY A 508 10.16 -12.61 6.23
N SER A 509 10.02 -11.86 7.32
CA SER A 509 9.35 -10.56 7.29
C SER A 509 9.90 -9.70 8.41
N ALA A 510 9.85 -8.38 8.25
CA ALA A 510 10.43 -7.46 9.21
C ALA A 510 9.39 -6.88 10.19
N GLY A 511 9.86 -6.01 11.08
CA GLY A 511 9.04 -5.20 11.99
C GLY A 511 9.42 -5.37 13.45
N ALA A 512 9.10 -4.36 14.27
CA ALA A 512 9.45 -4.37 15.68
C ALA A 512 8.68 -5.46 16.45
N SER A 513 9.39 -6.32 17.21
CA SER A 513 8.81 -7.45 17.94
C SER A 513 7.63 -7.14 18.86
N PRO A 514 7.48 -5.93 19.44
CA PRO A 514 6.29 -5.61 20.22
C PRO A 514 4.99 -5.43 19.40
N ARG A 515 5.05 -5.40 18.06
CA ARG A 515 3.90 -5.15 17.16
C ARG A 515 3.20 -6.42 16.67
N GLY A 516 3.29 -7.49 17.47
CA GLY A 516 2.64 -8.77 17.20
C GLY A 516 3.30 -9.58 16.09
N ALA A 517 2.60 -10.63 15.66
CA ALA A 517 3.00 -11.46 14.55
C ALA A 517 3.00 -10.66 13.23
N HIS A 518 3.75 -11.18 12.26
CA HIS A 518 3.95 -10.60 10.93
C HIS A 518 2.63 -10.44 10.15
N SER A 519 1.72 -11.41 10.23
CA SER A 519 0.36 -11.30 9.68
C SER A 519 -0.69 -11.28 10.78
N GLY A 520 -1.73 -10.47 10.59
CA GLY A 520 -3.01 -10.70 11.26
C GLY A 520 -3.51 -12.10 10.89
N GLY A 521 -3.79 -12.92 11.91
CA GLY A 521 -4.22 -14.31 11.77
C GLY A 521 -5.57 -14.53 11.07
N ALA A 522 -6.32 -13.45 10.78
CA ALA A 522 -7.59 -13.50 10.05
C ALA A 522 -7.41 -13.16 8.55
N GLY A 523 -7.11 -14.16 7.72
CA GLY A 523 -7.49 -14.11 6.29
C GLY A 523 -6.42 -13.75 5.25
N GLY A 524 -5.13 -13.75 5.58
CA GLY A 524 -4.08 -13.75 4.54
C GLY A 524 -4.22 -15.00 3.65
N THR A 525 -4.35 -14.82 2.34
CA THR A 525 -4.50 -15.94 1.38
C THR A 525 -3.26 -16.00 0.49
N PHE A 526 -2.64 -17.18 0.44
CA PHE A 526 -1.48 -17.49 -0.41
C PHE A 526 -1.91 -18.57 -1.39
N ALA A 527 -1.78 -18.34 -2.69
CA ALA A 527 -2.30 -19.24 -3.73
C ALA A 527 -1.36 -19.41 -4.93
#